data_AF-A0A259SPV2-F1
#
_entry.id   AF-A0A259SPV2-F1
#
_cell.length_a   1.000
_cell.length_b   1.000
_cell.length_c   1.000
_cell.angle_alpha   90.00
_cell.angle_beta   90.00
_cell.angle_gamma   90.00
#
_symmetry.space_group_name_H-M   'P 1'
#
loop_
_entity.id
_entity.type
_entity.pdbx_description
1 polymer ?
#
loop_
_entity_poly.entity_id
_entity_poly.type
_entity_poly.pdbx_seq_one_letter_code
_entity_poly.pdbx_strand_id
1 'polypeptide(L)'
;MQIGQPAWIAERTGAPVVSDVRIRDIAAGGQGAPLVSLLDDLLLRNALPEGGVAAALNLGGIANVTLVGSGPVLGYDIGPANALIDAVIQDRGLDERGYDADGRIAAAGRVADHSSLRPWRLIELRGEDRERLGSAIAEATGDSSPSSKPLRASLLIAVVASYRHSDKVPRWEQEAVASGVAHVLSLLLDEAGWGVIWRTGGYTRTAAVARAHGLGPDEELLGWLYVGGKPGKTPGRRTPVDAEAVLSRMPAARTDGDAAPAQDPGKAEGCGKKAKKKAKKAAKKAKKRAEKRRKAEKAERRLRKAEKPS
;
A
#
# COMPACT_ATOMS: atom_id res chain seq x y z
N MET A 1 30.92 -17.88 15.69
CA MET A 1 30.71 -19.31 15.36
C MET A 1 29.69 -19.38 14.23
N GLN A 2 30.02 -20.00 13.10
CA GLN A 2 29.06 -20.28 12.02
C GLN A 2 28.62 -21.74 12.15
N ILE A 3 27.32 -22.00 11.99
CA ILE A 3 26.75 -23.36 12.01
C ILE A 3 26.43 -23.83 10.58
N GLY A 4 26.15 -25.12 10.42
CA GLY A 4 25.90 -25.77 9.13
C GLY A 4 27.05 -26.71 8.75
N GLN A 5 26.93 -27.98 9.13
CA GLN A 5 28.01 -28.97 9.02
C GLN A 5 28.38 -29.26 7.55
N PRO A 6 29.57 -28.87 7.06
CA PRO A 6 29.96 -29.03 5.65
C PRO A 6 29.88 -30.48 5.15
N ALA A 7 30.21 -31.47 5.99
CA ALA A 7 30.12 -32.88 5.60
C ALA A 7 28.68 -33.30 5.26
N TRP A 8 27.69 -32.82 6.01
CA TRP A 8 26.27 -33.10 5.73
C TRP A 8 25.81 -32.42 4.44
N ILE A 9 26.28 -31.20 4.17
CA ILE A 9 25.95 -30.48 2.94
C ILE A 9 26.57 -31.19 1.73
N ALA A 10 27.83 -31.60 1.83
CA ALA A 10 28.53 -32.29 0.75
C ALA A 10 27.86 -33.62 0.40
N GLU A 11 27.56 -34.43 1.41
CA GLU A 11 26.86 -35.72 1.24
C GLU A 11 25.48 -35.53 0.58
N ARG A 12 24.69 -34.56 1.07
CA ARG A 12 23.30 -34.37 0.61
C ARG A 12 23.20 -33.73 -0.78
N THR A 13 24.24 -33.03 -1.22
CA THR A 13 24.26 -32.36 -2.54
C THR A 13 25.09 -33.11 -3.58
N GLY A 14 25.99 -34.00 -3.16
CA GLY A 14 26.97 -34.64 -4.04
C GLY A 14 28.01 -33.69 -4.61
N ALA A 15 28.09 -32.46 -4.09
CA ALA A 15 28.96 -31.40 -4.59
C ALA A 15 30.09 -31.07 -3.60
N PRO A 16 31.28 -30.63 -4.08
CA PRO A 16 32.30 -30.08 -3.22
C PRO A 16 31.77 -28.89 -2.41
N VAL A 17 32.10 -28.84 -1.11
CA VAL A 17 31.69 -27.75 -0.20
C VAL A 17 32.92 -27.02 0.32
N VAL A 18 32.93 -25.70 0.18
CA VAL A 18 33.90 -24.79 0.81
C VAL A 18 33.24 -24.18 2.04
N SER A 19 33.86 -24.32 3.21
CA SER A 19 33.37 -23.79 4.50
C SER A 19 34.46 -23.02 5.24
N ASP A 20 34.12 -22.47 6.41
CA ASP A 20 35.10 -21.97 7.40
C ASP A 20 36.01 -20.82 6.92
N VAL A 21 35.53 -20.06 5.94
CA VAL A 21 36.25 -18.91 5.38
C VAL A 21 36.52 -17.82 6.42
N ARG A 22 35.60 -17.58 7.36
CA ARG A 22 35.77 -16.55 8.41
C ARG A 22 36.77 -16.98 9.46
N ILE A 23 36.69 -18.23 9.93
CA ILE A 23 37.61 -18.72 10.95
C ILE A 23 39.04 -18.80 10.41
N ARG A 24 39.20 -19.05 9.11
CA ARG A 24 40.50 -18.97 8.44
C ARG A 24 41.08 -17.55 8.49
N ASP A 25 40.29 -16.52 8.23
CA ASP A 25 40.74 -15.12 8.33
C ASP A 25 41.12 -14.75 9.79
N ILE A 26 40.27 -15.15 10.75
CA ILE A 26 40.55 -14.95 12.18
C ILE A 26 41.85 -15.64 12.61
N ALA A 27 42.09 -16.87 12.16
CA ALA A 27 43.33 -17.61 12.44
C ALA A 27 44.58 -16.95 11.83
N ALA A 28 44.40 -16.16 10.76
CA ALA A 28 45.46 -15.36 10.16
C ALA A 28 45.65 -13.97 10.82
N GLY A 29 44.90 -13.67 11.90
CA GLY A 29 44.96 -12.40 12.62
C GLY A 29 43.96 -11.34 12.14
N GLY A 30 43.07 -11.69 11.20
CA GLY A 30 41.98 -10.84 10.74
C GLY A 30 40.78 -10.82 11.70
N GLN A 31 39.73 -10.09 11.32
CA GLN A 31 38.50 -9.96 12.10
C GLN A 31 37.42 -10.98 11.72
N GLY A 32 37.61 -11.73 10.62
CA GLY A 32 36.61 -12.63 10.04
C GLY A 32 35.46 -11.91 9.32
N ALA A 33 35.57 -10.60 9.11
CA ALA A 33 34.59 -9.74 8.46
C ALA A 33 35.17 -8.35 8.11
N PRO A 34 34.62 -7.64 7.11
CA PRO A 34 33.76 -8.16 6.04
C PRO A 34 34.60 -8.89 4.98
N LEU A 35 34.27 -10.16 4.68
CA LEU A 35 35.01 -10.94 3.67
C LEU A 35 34.67 -10.57 2.22
N VAL A 36 33.56 -9.86 2.01
CA VAL A 36 33.10 -9.43 0.69
C VAL A 36 34.03 -8.40 0.04
N SER A 37 34.87 -7.73 0.84
CA SER A 37 35.79 -6.69 0.35
C SER A 37 36.76 -7.18 -0.72
N LEU A 38 37.12 -8.48 -0.72
CA LEU A 38 37.91 -9.06 -1.81
C LEU A 38 37.13 -9.06 -3.14
N LEU A 39 35.85 -9.42 -3.10
CA LEU A 39 35.00 -9.45 -4.29
C LEU A 39 34.72 -8.03 -4.78
N ASP A 40 34.38 -7.11 -3.86
CA ASP A 40 34.14 -5.71 -4.19
C ASP A 40 35.36 -5.07 -4.86
N ASP A 41 36.57 -5.38 -4.38
CA ASP A 41 37.81 -4.92 -4.97
C ASP A 41 37.98 -5.40 -6.43
N LEU A 42 37.81 -6.70 -6.66
CA LEU A 42 37.92 -7.30 -8.00
C LEU A 42 36.89 -6.72 -8.98
N LEU A 43 35.69 -6.41 -8.51
CA LEU A 43 34.61 -5.87 -9.33
C LEU A 43 34.78 -4.38 -9.63
N LEU A 44 35.20 -3.59 -8.63
CA LEU A 44 35.15 -2.13 -8.73
C LEU A 44 36.46 -1.53 -9.22
N ARG A 45 37.62 -2.08 -8.82
CA ARG A 45 38.93 -1.45 -9.05
C ARG A 45 39.21 -1.16 -10.52
N ASN A 46 38.91 -2.12 -11.39
CA ASN A 46 39.17 -2.01 -12.83
C ASN A 46 38.19 -1.08 -13.56
N ALA A 47 37.11 -0.67 -12.91
CA ALA A 47 36.12 0.26 -13.45
C ALA A 47 36.37 1.71 -13.01
N LEU A 48 37.36 1.95 -12.15
CA LEU A 48 37.65 3.29 -11.63
C LEU A 48 38.41 4.14 -12.66
N PRO A 49 38.05 5.42 -12.83
CA PRO A 49 38.91 6.37 -13.52
C PRO A 49 40.21 6.60 -12.73
N GLU A 50 41.22 7.16 -13.38
CA GLU A 50 42.49 7.47 -12.73
C GLU A 50 42.28 8.42 -11.54
N GLY A 51 42.75 8.01 -10.35
CA GLY A 51 42.51 8.71 -9.09
C GLY A 51 41.10 8.55 -8.50
N GLY A 52 40.24 7.72 -9.10
CA GLY A 52 38.88 7.45 -8.62
C GLY A 52 38.81 6.64 -7.33
N VAL A 53 37.70 6.81 -6.61
CA VAL A 53 37.34 6.01 -5.43
C VAL A 53 35.91 5.53 -5.59
N ALA A 54 35.65 4.26 -5.31
CA ALA A 54 34.31 3.67 -5.21
C ALA A 54 34.07 3.13 -3.81
N ALA A 55 32.78 3.09 -3.44
CA ALA A 55 32.31 2.46 -2.22
C ALA A 55 31.24 1.41 -2.58
N ALA A 56 31.40 0.18 -2.09
CA ALA A 56 30.35 -0.81 -2.05
C ALA A 56 29.69 -0.77 -0.66
N LEU A 57 28.38 -0.52 -0.60
CA LEU A 57 27.61 -0.48 0.64
C LEU A 57 26.62 -1.64 0.65
N ASN A 58 26.78 -2.56 1.60
CA ASN A 58 25.81 -3.61 1.87
C ASN A 58 24.91 -3.19 3.04
N LEU A 59 23.59 -3.26 2.84
CA LEU A 59 22.56 -2.99 3.85
C LEU A 59 21.83 -4.28 4.21
N GLY A 60 22.53 -5.22 4.82
CA GLY A 60 21.95 -6.45 5.36
C GLY A 60 21.33 -6.25 6.75
N GLY A 61 21.44 -7.25 7.62
CA GLY A 61 21.14 -7.06 9.05
C GLY A 61 22.09 -6.05 9.71
N ILE A 62 23.39 -6.21 9.43
CA ILE A 62 24.46 -5.25 9.73
C ILE A 62 24.91 -4.60 8.42
N ALA A 63 25.06 -3.27 8.42
CA ALA A 63 25.65 -2.52 7.33
C ALA A 63 27.17 -2.65 7.34
N ASN A 64 27.76 -2.82 6.16
CA ASN A 64 29.20 -2.73 5.97
C ASN A 64 29.54 -2.02 4.66
N VAL A 65 30.72 -1.42 4.64
CA VAL A 65 31.23 -0.69 3.47
C VAL A 65 32.61 -1.21 3.09
N THR A 66 32.85 -1.35 1.79
CA THR A 66 34.17 -1.52 1.19
C THR A 66 34.52 -0.28 0.38
N LEU A 67 35.66 0.34 0.65
CA LEU A 67 36.23 1.45 -0.12
C LEU A 67 37.36 0.93 -1.00
N VAL A 68 37.26 1.21 -2.29
CA VAL A 68 38.22 0.81 -3.33
C VAL A 68 38.73 2.06 -4.03
N GLY A 69 40.06 2.23 -4.07
CA GLY A 69 40.71 3.37 -4.72
C GLY A 69 42.15 3.03 -5.07
N SER A 70 43.00 4.05 -5.25
CA SER A 70 44.44 3.86 -5.53
C SER A 70 45.21 3.21 -4.38
N GLY A 71 44.70 3.32 -3.15
CA GLY A 71 45.30 2.75 -1.95
C GLY A 71 44.79 1.33 -1.59
N PRO A 72 45.18 0.84 -0.39
CA PRO A 72 44.66 -0.40 0.17
C PRO A 72 43.13 -0.39 0.27
N VAL A 73 42.52 -1.55 0.08
CA VAL A 73 41.07 -1.73 0.29
C VAL A 73 40.76 -1.56 1.77
N LEU A 74 39.77 -0.74 2.08
CA LEU A 74 39.26 -0.57 3.45
C LEU A 74 37.87 -1.17 3.53
N GLY A 75 37.67 -2.15 4.42
CA GLY A 75 36.39 -2.78 4.65
C GLY A 75 36.07 -2.78 6.14
N TYR A 76 34.88 -2.29 6.53
CA TYR A 76 34.44 -2.35 7.93
C TYR A 76 32.92 -2.33 8.06
N ASP A 77 32.44 -2.87 9.18
CA ASP A 77 31.04 -2.76 9.59
C ASP A 77 30.76 -1.34 10.09
N ILE A 78 29.62 -0.77 9.67
CA ILE A 78 29.18 0.58 10.09
C ILE A 78 28.28 0.48 11.33
N GLY A 79 27.46 -0.57 11.40
CA GLY A 79 26.46 -0.76 12.47
C GLY A 79 25.21 -1.48 11.98
N PRO A 80 24.15 -1.53 12.80
CA PRO A 80 22.89 -2.17 12.40
C PRO A 80 22.23 -1.44 11.22
N ALA A 81 21.70 -2.21 10.28
CA ALA A 81 20.82 -1.74 9.22
C ALA A 81 19.41 -2.32 9.43
N ASN A 82 19.05 -3.39 8.72
CA ASN A 82 17.69 -3.93 8.77
C ASN A 82 17.41 -4.74 10.04
N ALA A 83 18.44 -5.24 10.75
CA ALA A 83 18.24 -6.13 11.90
C ALA A 83 17.35 -5.53 13.00
N LEU A 84 17.48 -4.24 13.29
CA LEU A 84 16.64 -3.58 14.30
C LEU A 84 15.22 -3.28 13.79
N ILE A 85 15.09 -2.96 12.50
CA ILE A 85 13.79 -2.73 11.86
C ILE A 85 13.00 -4.04 11.88
N ASP A 86 13.59 -5.12 11.39
CA ASP A 86 13.00 -6.46 11.31
C ASP A 86 12.63 -6.97 12.70
N ALA A 87 13.51 -6.79 13.70
CA ALA A 87 13.21 -7.15 15.09
C ALA A 87 11.97 -6.43 15.63
N VAL A 88 11.80 -5.13 15.34
CA VAL A 88 10.59 -4.38 15.75
C VAL A 88 9.36 -4.88 15.01
N ILE A 89 9.45 -5.17 13.70
CA ILE A 89 8.33 -5.71 12.93
C ILE A 89 7.88 -7.06 13.49
N GLN A 90 8.81 -7.94 13.84
CA GLN A 90 8.54 -9.26 14.41
C GLN A 90 8.00 -9.19 15.84
N ASP A 91 8.68 -8.46 16.74
CA ASP A 91 8.28 -8.27 18.14
C ASP A 91 6.84 -7.74 18.27
N ARG A 92 6.47 -6.85 17.35
CA ARG A 92 5.17 -6.18 17.36
C ARG A 92 4.14 -6.81 16.43
N GLY A 93 4.49 -7.88 15.72
CA GLY A 93 3.60 -8.56 14.78
C GLY A 93 3.01 -7.62 13.71
N LEU A 94 3.84 -6.68 13.20
CA LEU A 94 3.37 -5.61 12.30
C LEU A 94 3.25 -6.06 10.85
N ASP A 95 3.99 -7.10 10.46
CA ASP A 95 3.92 -7.73 9.14
C ASP A 95 4.34 -9.21 9.25
N GLU A 96 3.58 -10.10 8.62
CA GLU A 96 3.83 -11.55 8.63
C GLU A 96 5.18 -11.93 7.99
N ARG A 97 5.73 -11.07 7.12
CA ARG A 97 7.04 -11.26 6.49
C ARG A 97 8.20 -11.06 7.46
N GLY A 98 7.97 -10.38 8.59
CA GLY A 98 9.00 -10.10 9.59
C GLY A 98 9.98 -8.98 9.24
N TYR A 99 9.67 -8.14 8.23
CA TYR A 99 10.44 -6.95 7.85
C TYR A 99 9.52 -5.84 7.28
N ASP A 100 10.01 -4.59 7.22
CA ASP A 100 9.25 -3.46 6.67
C ASP A 100 9.42 -3.36 5.15
N ALA A 101 8.52 -4.02 4.42
CA ALA A 101 8.57 -4.04 2.96
C ALA A 101 8.45 -2.63 2.36
N ASP A 102 9.48 -2.21 1.63
CA ASP A 102 9.64 -0.88 1.03
C ASP A 102 9.56 0.30 2.05
N GLY A 103 9.82 0.05 3.35
CA GLY A 103 9.78 1.10 4.39
C GLY A 103 8.38 1.68 4.66
N ARG A 104 7.32 0.98 4.25
CA ARG A 104 5.93 1.47 4.27
C ARG A 104 5.41 1.70 5.68
N ILE A 105 5.81 0.87 6.64
CA ILE A 105 5.37 0.96 8.04
C ILE A 105 6.07 2.13 8.73
N ALA A 106 7.38 2.26 8.57
CA ALA A 106 8.16 3.39 9.10
C ALA A 106 7.65 4.72 8.54
N ALA A 107 7.31 4.76 7.25
CA ALA A 107 6.70 5.91 6.60
C ALA A 107 5.33 6.28 7.20
N ALA A 108 4.46 5.29 7.37
CA ALA A 108 3.13 5.48 7.93
C ALA A 108 3.19 5.98 9.39
N GLY A 109 4.19 5.56 10.16
CA GLY A 109 4.42 6.02 11.53
C GLY A 109 4.76 7.52 11.68
N ARG A 110 5.05 8.25 10.58
CA ARG A 110 5.29 9.70 10.60
C ARG A 110 4.01 10.54 10.58
N VAL A 111 2.86 9.93 10.32
CA VAL A 111 1.57 10.62 10.35
C VAL A 111 1.22 10.95 11.79
N ALA A 112 0.68 12.15 12.03
CA ALA A 112 0.23 12.57 13.35
C ALA A 112 -0.89 11.63 13.85
N ASP A 113 -0.53 10.66 14.68
CA ASP A 113 -1.40 9.65 15.25
C ASP A 113 -1.49 9.84 16.77
N HIS A 114 -2.52 10.58 17.20
CA HIS A 114 -2.73 10.89 18.61
C HIS A 114 -2.96 9.62 19.41
N SER A 115 -2.23 9.49 20.52
CA SER A 115 -2.18 8.28 21.36
C SER A 115 -1.63 7.04 20.63
N SER A 116 -1.01 7.20 19.45
CA SER A 116 -0.36 6.12 18.69
C SER A 116 -1.27 4.91 18.47
N LEU A 117 -2.56 5.15 18.16
CA LEU A 117 -3.57 4.10 18.02
C LEU A 117 -3.36 3.20 16.80
N ARG A 118 -2.56 3.66 15.83
CA ARG A 118 -2.33 3.04 14.53
C ARG A 118 -3.67 2.62 13.89
N PRO A 119 -4.60 3.57 13.68
CA PRO A 119 -5.96 3.25 13.26
C PRO A 119 -6.05 3.00 11.75
N TRP A 120 -5.09 2.25 11.21
CA TRP A 120 -4.95 2.00 9.79
C TRP A 120 -4.40 0.60 9.54
N ARG A 121 -4.73 0.06 8.37
CA ARG A 121 -4.18 -1.19 7.85
C ARG A 121 -3.97 -1.04 6.35
N LEU A 122 -2.87 -1.58 5.85
CA LEU A 122 -2.55 -1.60 4.42
C LEU A 122 -2.70 -3.02 3.91
N ILE A 123 -3.30 -3.17 2.74
CA ILE A 123 -3.43 -4.47 2.07
C ILE A 123 -2.79 -4.34 0.70
N GLU A 124 -1.79 -5.16 0.44
CA GLU A 124 -1.15 -5.27 -0.87
C GLU A 124 -1.95 -6.22 -1.75
N LEU A 125 -2.33 -5.78 -2.95
CA LEU A 125 -3.06 -6.59 -3.93
C LEU A 125 -2.20 -6.72 -5.19
N ARG A 126 -1.85 -7.96 -5.53
CA ARG A 126 -1.10 -8.33 -6.75
C ARG A 126 -1.74 -9.52 -7.45
N GLY A 127 -1.34 -9.76 -8.70
CA GLY A 127 -1.79 -10.95 -9.44
C GLY A 127 -3.32 -11.10 -9.41
N GLU A 128 -3.76 -12.28 -8.97
CA GLU A 128 -5.17 -12.71 -8.88
C GLU A 128 -5.99 -11.88 -7.87
N ASP A 129 -5.39 -11.23 -6.87
CA ASP A 129 -6.11 -10.37 -5.91
C ASP A 129 -6.87 -9.24 -6.64
N ARG A 130 -6.28 -8.72 -7.71
CA ARG A 130 -6.87 -7.65 -8.52
C ARG A 130 -8.07 -8.15 -9.32
N GLU A 131 -8.09 -9.41 -9.72
CA GLU A 131 -9.23 -10.05 -10.39
C GLU A 131 -10.37 -10.32 -9.40
N ARG A 132 -10.03 -10.77 -8.19
CA ARG A 132 -10.97 -10.91 -7.07
C ARG A 132 -11.61 -9.57 -6.72
N LEU A 133 -10.83 -8.49 -6.67
CA LEU A 133 -11.35 -7.13 -6.52
C LEU A 133 -12.24 -6.72 -7.69
N GLY A 134 -11.87 -7.06 -8.94
CA GLY A 134 -12.69 -6.80 -10.11
C GLY A 134 -14.08 -7.42 -10.01
N SER A 135 -14.16 -8.66 -9.52
CA SER A 135 -15.41 -9.39 -9.29
C SER A 135 -16.23 -8.76 -8.15
N ALA A 136 -15.59 -8.39 -7.04
CA ALA A 136 -16.27 -7.74 -5.93
C ALA A 136 -16.87 -6.37 -6.30
N ILE A 137 -16.18 -5.60 -7.16
CA ILE A 137 -16.72 -4.34 -7.69
C ILE A 137 -17.96 -4.60 -8.55
N ALA A 138 -17.94 -5.63 -9.41
CA ALA A 138 -19.08 -5.98 -10.27
C ALA A 138 -20.31 -6.41 -9.45
N GLU A 139 -20.10 -7.19 -8.38
CA GLU A 139 -21.16 -7.53 -7.42
C GLU A 139 -21.74 -6.26 -6.78
N ALA A 140 -20.88 -5.34 -6.31
CA ALA A 140 -21.30 -4.11 -5.66
C ALA A 140 -22.07 -3.15 -6.59
N THR A 141 -21.76 -3.13 -7.89
CA THR A 141 -22.44 -2.27 -8.88
C THR A 141 -23.61 -2.95 -9.59
N GLY A 142 -23.74 -4.27 -9.45
CA GLY A 142 -24.73 -5.08 -10.17
C GLY A 142 -24.41 -5.24 -11.65
N ASP A 143 -23.11 -5.22 -12.00
CA ASP A 143 -22.63 -5.43 -13.35
C ASP A 143 -22.46 -6.92 -13.65
N SER A 144 -22.65 -7.31 -14.91
CA SER A 144 -22.63 -8.72 -15.34
C SER A 144 -21.22 -9.27 -15.59
N SER A 145 -20.19 -8.43 -15.61
CA SER A 145 -18.80 -8.82 -15.84
C SER A 145 -17.87 -8.16 -14.83
N PRO A 146 -16.78 -8.83 -14.42
CA PRO A 146 -15.77 -8.25 -13.52
C PRO A 146 -15.25 -6.90 -14.02
N SER A 147 -15.02 -5.98 -13.10
CA SER A 147 -14.44 -4.67 -13.41
C SER A 147 -12.97 -4.82 -13.78
N SER A 148 -12.57 -4.29 -14.94
CA SER A 148 -11.16 -4.22 -15.35
C SER A 148 -10.37 -3.09 -14.68
N LYS A 149 -11.03 -2.24 -13.87
CA LYS A 149 -10.37 -1.09 -13.23
C LYS A 149 -9.16 -1.49 -12.38
N PRO A 150 -9.22 -2.51 -11.50
CA PRO A 150 -8.09 -2.93 -10.68
C PRO A 150 -6.88 -3.41 -11.49
N LEU A 151 -7.08 -3.86 -12.74
CA LEU A 151 -6.02 -4.39 -13.59
C LEU A 151 -5.12 -3.30 -14.20
N ARG A 152 -5.46 -2.02 -14.01
CA ARG A 152 -4.73 -0.86 -14.58
C ARG A 152 -3.36 -0.60 -13.96
N ALA A 153 -3.06 -1.21 -12.82
CA ALA A 153 -1.79 -1.08 -12.10
C ALA A 153 -1.38 -2.45 -11.57
N SER A 154 -0.10 -2.81 -11.68
CA SER A 154 0.42 -4.11 -11.22
C SER A 154 0.38 -4.26 -9.70
N LEU A 155 0.41 -3.13 -8.98
CA LEU A 155 0.27 -3.05 -7.53
C LEU A 155 -0.89 -2.12 -7.16
N LEU A 156 -1.81 -2.62 -6.34
CA LEU A 156 -2.78 -1.81 -5.61
C LEU A 156 -2.47 -1.92 -4.11
N ILE A 157 -2.50 -0.80 -3.40
CA ILE A 157 -2.41 -0.77 -1.94
C ILE A 157 -3.76 -0.28 -1.41
N ALA A 158 -4.54 -1.18 -0.80
CA ALA A 158 -5.79 -0.82 -0.14
C ALA A 158 -5.48 -0.08 1.16
N VAL A 159 -6.12 1.07 1.37
CA VAL A 159 -5.99 1.90 2.58
C VAL A 159 -7.23 1.68 3.42
N VAL A 160 -7.08 0.99 4.55
CA VAL A 160 -8.15 0.67 5.47
C VAL A 160 -8.01 1.54 6.72
N ALA A 161 -9.08 2.23 7.11
CA ALA A 161 -9.19 2.79 8.46
C ALA A 161 -9.60 1.66 9.40
N SER A 162 -8.82 1.40 10.45
CA SER A 162 -9.01 0.33 11.42
C SER A 162 -9.28 0.95 12.78
N TYR A 163 -10.55 1.25 13.06
CA TYR A 163 -10.92 2.08 14.21
C TYR A 163 -10.62 1.38 15.53
N ARG A 164 -10.10 2.15 16.48
CA ARG A 164 -9.85 1.73 17.86
C ARG A 164 -10.79 2.48 18.79
N HIS A 165 -11.33 1.77 19.77
CA HIS A 165 -12.07 2.42 20.85
C HIS A 165 -11.15 3.38 21.60
N SER A 166 -11.55 4.64 21.75
CA SER A 166 -10.81 5.65 22.50
C SER A 166 -11.74 6.76 22.96
N ASP A 167 -11.68 7.10 24.25
CA ASP A 167 -12.44 8.23 24.81
C ASP A 167 -11.78 9.57 24.48
N LYS A 168 -10.51 9.55 24.04
CA LYS A 168 -9.69 10.75 23.77
C LYS A 168 -9.60 11.08 22.30
N VAL A 169 -9.60 10.06 21.44
CA VAL A 169 -9.31 10.20 20.01
C VAL A 169 -10.59 9.91 19.22
N PRO A 170 -11.27 10.96 18.70
CA PRO A 170 -12.51 10.80 17.98
C PRO A 170 -12.32 10.05 16.66
N ARG A 171 -13.39 9.40 16.19
CA ARG A 171 -13.38 8.59 14.95
C ARG A 171 -12.88 9.36 13.71
N TRP A 172 -13.23 10.64 13.59
CA TRP A 172 -12.82 11.46 12.45
C TRP A 172 -11.29 11.64 12.40
N GLU A 173 -10.64 11.73 13.56
CA GLU A 173 -9.19 11.89 13.65
C GLU A 173 -8.51 10.61 13.20
N GLN A 174 -8.99 9.46 13.67
CA GLN A 174 -8.50 8.15 13.24
C GLN A 174 -8.62 7.92 11.72
N GLU A 175 -9.73 8.35 11.11
CA GLU A 175 -9.91 8.32 9.65
C GLU A 175 -8.95 9.29 8.93
N ALA A 176 -8.70 10.46 9.52
CA ALA A 176 -7.73 11.42 9.01
C ALA A 176 -6.29 10.87 9.07
N VAL A 177 -5.93 10.12 10.12
CA VAL A 177 -4.63 9.41 10.21
C VAL A 177 -4.50 8.42 9.06
N ALA A 178 -5.47 7.53 8.85
CA ALA A 178 -5.44 6.56 7.75
C ALA A 178 -5.34 7.24 6.37
N SER A 179 -6.00 8.40 6.20
CA SER A 179 -5.88 9.22 5.00
C SER A 179 -4.50 9.87 4.85
N GLY A 180 -3.91 10.33 5.95
CA GLY A 180 -2.54 10.84 6.01
C GLY A 180 -1.51 9.78 5.62
N VAL A 181 -1.72 8.53 6.05
CA VAL A 181 -0.86 7.39 5.65
C VAL A 181 -0.90 7.20 4.14
N ALA A 182 -2.09 7.22 3.53
CA ALA A 182 -2.22 7.13 2.08
C ALA A 182 -1.49 8.27 1.35
N HIS A 183 -1.55 9.49 1.90
CA HIS A 183 -0.87 10.65 1.33
C HIS A 183 0.64 10.53 1.40
N VAL A 184 1.21 10.21 2.57
CA VAL A 184 2.66 10.05 2.77
C VAL A 184 3.20 8.93 1.88
N LEU A 185 2.52 7.79 1.81
CA LEU A 185 2.90 6.70 0.91
C LEU A 185 2.88 7.11 -0.56
N SER A 186 1.90 7.93 -0.97
CA SER A 186 1.85 8.45 -2.34
C SER A 186 3.06 9.33 -2.67
N LEU A 187 3.51 10.17 -1.73
CA LEU A 187 4.68 11.02 -1.91
C LEU A 187 5.97 10.20 -2.00
N LEU A 188 6.13 9.19 -1.13
CA LEU A 188 7.32 8.35 -1.11
C LEU A 188 7.44 7.46 -2.35
N LEU A 189 6.32 6.90 -2.79
CA LEU A 189 6.27 6.16 -4.05
C LEU A 189 6.60 7.07 -5.24
N ASP A 190 6.12 8.32 -5.22
CA ASP A 190 6.47 9.32 -6.23
C ASP A 190 7.98 9.64 -6.21
N GLU A 191 8.57 9.86 -5.04
CA GLU A 191 10.00 10.07 -4.85
C GLU A 191 10.84 8.86 -5.31
N ALA A 192 10.36 7.65 -5.06
CA ALA A 192 10.94 6.40 -5.54
C ALA A 192 10.72 6.16 -7.06
N GLY A 193 10.13 7.11 -7.79
CA GLY A 193 9.97 7.07 -9.24
C GLY A 193 8.68 6.43 -9.75
N TRP A 194 7.74 6.09 -8.87
CA TRP A 194 6.45 5.45 -9.23
C TRP A 194 5.31 6.44 -9.39
N GLY A 195 4.44 6.21 -10.37
CA GLY A 195 3.20 6.95 -10.52
C GLY A 195 2.14 6.39 -9.57
N VAL A 196 1.56 7.26 -8.74
CA VAL A 196 0.50 6.88 -7.79
C VAL A 196 -0.79 7.62 -8.07
N ILE A 197 -1.90 6.88 -8.09
CA ILE A 197 -3.25 7.46 -8.16
C ILE A 197 -4.10 6.88 -7.04
N TRP A 198 -4.52 7.70 -6.10
CA TRP A 198 -5.53 7.31 -5.12
C TRP A 198 -6.91 7.28 -5.78
N ARG A 199 -7.54 6.11 -5.80
CA ARG A 199 -8.91 5.92 -6.30
C ARG A 199 -9.85 5.47 -5.20
N THR A 200 -11.04 6.07 -5.21
CA THR A 200 -12.18 5.72 -4.37
C THR A 200 -13.41 5.49 -5.27
N GLY A 201 -14.58 5.24 -4.67
CA GLY A 201 -15.84 5.15 -5.41
C GLY A 201 -16.99 4.71 -4.50
N GLY A 202 -18.24 4.83 -4.96
CA GLY A 202 -19.40 4.47 -4.14
C GLY A 202 -19.47 3.00 -3.69
N TYR A 203 -18.61 2.14 -4.24
CA TYR A 203 -18.49 0.73 -3.87
C TYR A 203 -17.47 0.45 -2.75
N THR A 204 -16.59 1.40 -2.37
CA THR A 204 -15.55 1.18 -1.33
C THR A 204 -16.16 0.79 0.01
N ARG A 205 -17.39 1.22 0.30
CA ARG A 205 -18.11 0.95 1.55
C ARG A 205 -19.23 -0.08 1.38
N THR A 206 -19.10 -1.01 0.44
CA THR A 206 -20.09 -2.09 0.23
C THR A 206 -19.63 -3.39 0.85
N ALA A 207 -20.58 -4.23 1.26
CA ALA A 207 -20.28 -5.53 1.85
C ALA A 207 -19.45 -6.45 0.93
N ALA A 208 -19.72 -6.42 -0.38
CA ALA A 208 -18.97 -7.21 -1.36
C ALA A 208 -17.47 -6.86 -1.36
N VAL A 209 -17.16 -5.56 -1.39
CA VAL A 209 -15.77 -5.08 -1.36
C VAL A 209 -15.15 -5.30 0.01
N ALA A 210 -15.89 -5.11 1.10
CA ALA A 210 -15.38 -5.39 2.45
C ALA A 210 -14.97 -6.87 2.61
N ARG A 211 -15.81 -7.81 2.16
CA ARG A 211 -15.48 -9.25 2.19
C ARG A 211 -14.26 -9.58 1.34
N ALA A 212 -14.09 -8.95 0.19
CA ALA A 212 -12.94 -9.19 -0.67
C ALA A 212 -11.60 -8.81 -0.01
N HIS A 213 -11.60 -7.85 0.93
CA HIS A 213 -10.41 -7.40 1.66
C HIS A 213 -10.30 -8.01 3.07
N GLY A 214 -11.22 -8.89 3.46
CA GLY A 214 -11.28 -9.43 4.82
C GLY A 214 -11.38 -8.33 5.88
N LEU A 215 -12.22 -7.32 5.66
CA LEU A 215 -12.38 -6.24 6.63
C LEU A 215 -13.13 -6.74 7.88
N GLY A 216 -12.62 -6.35 9.05
CA GLY A 216 -13.29 -6.54 10.33
C GLY A 216 -14.49 -5.60 10.56
N PRO A 217 -15.22 -5.78 11.68
CA PRO A 217 -16.39 -4.96 12.02
C PRO A 217 -16.06 -3.47 12.27
N ASP A 218 -14.85 -3.19 12.76
CA ASP A 218 -14.36 -1.84 13.03
C ASP A 218 -13.47 -1.30 11.90
N GLU A 219 -13.54 -1.90 10.72
CA GLU A 219 -12.70 -1.53 9.59
C GLU A 219 -13.50 -0.96 8.41
N GLU A 220 -12.95 0.09 7.81
CA GLU A 220 -13.55 0.73 6.66
C GLU A 220 -12.52 1.04 5.58
N LEU A 221 -12.79 0.61 4.34
CA LEU A 221 -11.89 0.86 3.22
C LEU A 221 -12.04 2.31 2.72
N LEU A 222 -10.95 3.07 2.75
CA LEU A 222 -10.91 4.44 2.21
C LEU A 222 -10.76 4.43 0.68
N GLY A 223 -9.97 3.50 0.15
CA GLY A 223 -9.76 3.33 -1.28
C GLY A 223 -8.47 2.57 -1.55
N TRP A 224 -7.91 2.75 -2.75
CA TRP A 224 -6.65 2.13 -3.14
C TRP A 224 -5.70 3.13 -3.76
N LEU A 225 -4.41 2.99 -3.46
CA LEU A 225 -3.33 3.57 -4.23
C LEU A 225 -3.03 2.64 -5.40
N TYR A 226 -3.23 3.13 -6.63
CA TYR A 226 -2.84 2.44 -7.85
C TYR A 226 -1.40 2.85 -8.16
N VAL A 227 -0.48 1.89 -8.15
CA VAL A 227 0.96 2.13 -8.29
C VAL A 227 1.45 1.51 -9.60
N GLY A 228 2.09 2.31 -10.45
CA GLY A 228 2.62 1.87 -11.74
C GLY A 228 3.70 2.81 -12.29
N GLY A 229 4.28 2.48 -13.44
CA GLY A 229 5.33 3.31 -14.03
C GLY A 229 4.83 4.71 -14.38
N LYS A 230 5.67 5.74 -14.13
CA LYS A 230 5.39 7.10 -14.60
C LYS A 230 5.63 7.16 -16.12
N PRO A 231 4.62 7.46 -16.95
CA PRO A 231 4.88 7.73 -18.36
C PRO A 231 5.80 8.95 -18.46
N GLY A 232 6.71 8.97 -19.43
CA GLY A 232 7.52 10.15 -19.74
C GLY A 232 6.60 11.29 -20.18
N LYS A 233 6.22 12.17 -19.25
CA LYS A 233 5.37 13.32 -19.54
C LYS A 233 5.84 14.54 -18.76
N THR A 234 5.87 15.67 -19.46
CA THR A 234 6.07 17.00 -18.90
C THR A 234 5.02 17.28 -17.82
N PRO A 235 5.38 17.83 -16.65
CA PRO A 235 4.43 18.17 -15.60
C PRO A 235 3.30 19.03 -16.15
N GLY A 236 2.05 18.60 -15.95
CA GLY A 236 0.89 19.43 -16.29
C GLY A 236 0.89 20.70 -15.45
N ARG A 237 0.44 21.82 -16.03
CA ARG A 237 0.29 23.09 -15.31
C ARG A 237 -0.78 22.91 -14.23
N ARG A 238 -0.39 22.89 -12.96
CA ARG A 238 -1.35 22.91 -11.84
C ARG A 238 -1.85 24.34 -11.66
N THR A 239 -3.15 24.51 -11.47
CA THR A 239 -3.72 25.79 -11.05
C THR A 239 -3.19 26.09 -9.65
N PRO A 240 -2.51 27.23 -9.43
CA PRO A 240 -2.10 27.64 -8.09
C PRO A 240 -3.33 27.77 -7.17
N VAL A 241 -3.16 27.39 -5.90
CA VAL A 241 -4.16 27.67 -4.87
C VAL A 241 -3.95 29.10 -4.39
N ASP A 242 -5.01 29.89 -4.35
CA ASP A 242 -4.98 31.19 -3.69
C ASP A 242 -4.96 30.97 -2.17
N ALA A 243 -3.80 31.24 -1.56
CA ALA A 243 -3.58 31.00 -0.13
C ALA A 243 -4.50 31.87 0.74
N GLU A 244 -4.77 33.12 0.33
CA GLU A 244 -5.62 34.05 1.08
C GLU A 244 -7.08 33.59 1.12
N ALA A 245 -7.51 32.82 0.12
CA ALA A 245 -8.86 32.24 0.09
C ALA A 245 -9.04 31.03 1.02
N VAL A 246 -7.95 30.42 1.51
CA VAL A 246 -7.98 29.19 2.31
C VAL A 246 -7.34 29.33 3.69
N LEU A 247 -6.64 30.44 3.95
CA LEU A 247 -6.07 30.78 5.24
C LEU A 247 -6.93 31.86 5.91
N SER A 248 -7.41 31.56 7.12
CA SER A 248 -8.11 32.55 7.95
C SER A 248 -7.49 32.61 9.33
N ARG A 249 -7.46 33.81 9.93
CA ARG A 249 -7.21 33.95 11.36
C ARG A 249 -8.43 33.48 12.15
N MET A 250 -8.25 33.23 13.44
CA MET A 250 -9.37 32.97 14.34
C MET A 250 -10.40 34.11 14.21
N PRO A 251 -11.69 33.82 13.97
CA PRO A 251 -12.73 34.84 13.96
C PRO A 251 -12.73 35.63 15.28
N ALA A 252 -13.02 36.93 15.21
CA ALA A 252 -13.19 37.74 16.41
C ALA A 252 -14.30 37.15 17.30
N ALA A 253 -14.18 37.33 18.62
CA ALA A 253 -15.23 36.94 19.56
C ALA A 253 -16.54 37.62 19.15
N ARG A 254 -17.59 36.82 18.97
CA ARG A 254 -18.92 37.32 18.65
C ARG A 254 -19.47 38.10 19.84
N THR A 255 -20.02 39.28 19.61
CA THR A 255 -20.77 40.02 20.64
C THR A 255 -22.17 39.43 20.79
N ASP A 256 -22.75 39.57 21.97
CA ASP A 256 -24.05 38.99 22.35
C ASP A 256 -25.17 39.50 21.42
N GLY A 257 -25.45 38.74 20.37
CA GLY A 257 -26.40 39.09 19.31
C GLY A 257 -26.21 38.25 18.04
N ASP A 258 -24.98 37.80 17.77
CA ASP A 258 -24.68 36.93 16.63
C ASP A 258 -24.85 35.46 17.00
N ALA A 259 -26.07 34.95 16.85
CA ALA A 259 -26.37 33.52 16.97
C ALA A 259 -25.32 32.68 16.21
N ALA A 260 -24.64 31.77 16.93
CA ALA A 260 -23.78 30.76 16.33
C ALA A 260 -24.52 30.13 15.14
N PRO A 261 -23.89 29.97 13.96
CA PRO A 261 -24.51 29.15 12.93
C PRO A 261 -24.74 27.80 13.59
N ALA A 262 -26.01 27.40 13.71
CA ALA A 262 -26.35 26.07 14.19
C ALA A 262 -25.46 25.10 13.41
N GLN A 263 -24.67 24.28 14.11
CA GLN A 263 -24.10 23.09 13.50
C GLN A 263 -25.29 22.24 13.11
N ASP A 264 -25.76 22.41 11.88
CA ASP A 264 -27.00 21.83 11.38
C ASP A 264 -26.92 20.31 11.48
N PRO A 265 -27.63 19.66 12.44
CA PRO A 265 -27.73 18.21 12.46
C PRO A 265 -28.57 17.71 11.27
N GLY A 266 -29.30 18.60 10.61
CA GLY A 266 -30.26 18.40 9.53
C GLY A 266 -29.69 18.46 8.10
N LYS A 267 -28.39 18.70 7.89
CA LYS A 267 -27.75 18.40 6.59
C LYS A 267 -27.67 16.90 6.28
N ALA A 268 -28.15 16.05 7.20
CA ALA A 268 -28.53 14.66 6.95
C ALA A 268 -29.85 14.51 6.13
N GLU A 269 -30.79 15.46 6.17
CA GLU A 269 -32.12 15.32 5.52
C GLU A 269 -32.15 15.74 4.04
N GLY A 270 -31.26 16.65 3.62
CA GLY A 270 -31.10 17.02 2.21
C GLY A 270 -30.56 15.87 1.35
N CYS A 271 -29.77 14.98 1.95
CA CYS A 271 -29.33 13.72 1.36
C CYS A 271 -30.52 12.77 1.18
N GLY A 272 -31.46 12.73 2.13
CA GLY A 272 -32.68 11.93 2.07
C GLY A 272 -33.61 12.25 0.90
N LYS A 273 -33.80 13.53 0.54
CA LYS A 273 -34.63 13.91 -0.63
C LYS A 273 -33.95 13.56 -1.96
N LYS A 274 -32.63 13.77 -2.09
CA LYS A 274 -31.86 13.37 -3.29
C LYS A 274 -31.72 11.85 -3.40
N ALA A 275 -31.57 11.14 -2.28
CA ALA A 275 -31.54 9.68 -2.19
C ALA A 275 -32.93 9.08 -2.51
N LYS A 276 -34.03 9.61 -1.96
CA LYS A 276 -35.40 9.21 -2.32
C LYS A 276 -35.67 9.43 -3.81
N LYS A 277 -35.23 10.55 -4.39
CA LYS A 277 -35.38 10.82 -5.84
C LYS A 277 -34.55 9.85 -6.70
N LYS A 278 -33.31 9.51 -6.29
CA LYS A 278 -32.47 8.49 -6.93
C LYS A 278 -33.07 7.08 -6.79
N ALA A 279 -33.56 6.70 -5.62
CA ALA A 279 -34.21 5.40 -5.36
C ALA A 279 -35.50 5.23 -6.17
N LYS A 280 -36.34 6.27 -6.26
CA LYS A 280 -37.57 6.26 -7.09
C LYS A 280 -37.23 6.10 -8.58
N LYS A 281 -36.13 6.73 -9.05
CA LYS A 281 -35.64 6.61 -10.43
C LYS A 281 -35.04 5.21 -10.71
N ALA A 282 -34.33 4.63 -9.74
CA ALA A 282 -33.77 3.27 -9.80
C ALA A 282 -34.88 2.21 -9.81
N ALA A 283 -35.89 2.33 -8.94
CA ALA A 283 -37.07 1.45 -8.91
C ALA A 283 -37.86 1.49 -10.23
N LYS A 284 -38.04 2.68 -10.81
CA LYS A 284 -38.68 2.82 -12.14
C LYS A 284 -37.88 2.14 -13.24
N LYS A 285 -36.54 2.20 -13.18
CA LYS A 285 -35.63 1.54 -14.14
C LYS A 285 -35.63 0.01 -13.96
N ALA A 286 -35.67 -0.48 -12.72
CA ALA A 286 -35.78 -1.90 -12.40
C ALA A 286 -37.11 -2.50 -12.88
N LYS A 287 -38.24 -1.81 -12.62
CA LYS A 287 -39.56 -2.23 -13.10
C LYS A 287 -39.62 -2.32 -14.63
N LYS A 288 -39.00 -1.35 -15.34
CA LYS A 288 -38.91 -1.36 -16.81
C LYS A 288 -38.04 -2.50 -17.35
N ARG A 289 -36.96 -2.87 -16.64
CA ARG A 289 -36.10 -4.03 -16.98
C ARG A 289 -36.82 -5.36 -16.74
N ALA A 290 -37.53 -5.50 -15.62
CA ALA A 290 -38.32 -6.70 -15.31
C ALA A 290 -39.46 -6.92 -16.32
N GLU A 291 -40.13 -5.85 -16.75
CA GLU A 291 -41.16 -5.93 -17.78
C GLU A 291 -40.58 -6.35 -19.14
N LYS A 292 -39.39 -5.82 -19.50
CA LYS A 292 -38.69 -6.22 -20.72
C LYS A 292 -38.27 -7.69 -20.69
N ARG A 293 -37.80 -8.19 -19.53
CA ARG A 293 -37.43 -9.61 -19.34
C ARG A 293 -38.65 -10.54 -19.42
N ARG A 294 -39.77 -10.18 -18.78
CA ARG A 294 -41.04 -10.92 -18.91
C ARG A 294 -41.57 -10.96 -20.34
N LYS A 295 -41.43 -9.86 -21.11
CA LYS A 295 -41.80 -9.84 -22.53
C LYS A 295 -40.89 -10.74 -23.36
N ALA A 296 -39.59 -10.77 -23.07
CA ALA A 296 -38.63 -11.67 -23.73
C ALA A 296 -38.93 -13.15 -23.41
N GLU A 297 -39.13 -13.52 -22.15
CA GLU A 297 -39.47 -14.90 -21.74
C GLU A 297 -40.81 -15.35 -22.34
N LYS A 298 -41.80 -14.45 -22.45
CA LYS A 298 -43.09 -14.76 -23.08
C LYS A 298 -42.97 -14.93 -24.60
N ALA A 299 -42.04 -14.22 -25.25
CA ALA A 299 -41.72 -14.41 -26.66
C ALA A 299 -40.99 -15.74 -26.89
N GLU A 300 -40.01 -16.08 -26.06
CA GLU A 300 -39.29 -17.36 -26.09
C GLU A 300 -40.24 -18.55 -25.87
N ARG A 301 -41.18 -18.43 -24.91
CA ARG A 301 -42.16 -19.49 -24.63
C ARG A 301 -43.20 -19.64 -25.74
N ARG A 302 -43.44 -18.60 -26.54
CA ARG A 302 -44.28 -18.68 -27.76
C ARG A 302 -43.55 -19.37 -28.90
N LEU A 303 -42.25 -19.08 -29.08
CA LEU A 303 -41.40 -19.76 -30.06
C LEU A 303 -41.28 -21.26 -29.76
N ARG A 304 -41.02 -21.64 -28.50
CA ARG A 304 -40.96 -23.05 -28.06
C ARG A 304 -42.29 -23.82 -28.14
N LYS A 305 -43.43 -23.12 -28.22
CA LYS A 305 -44.75 -23.75 -28.44
C LYS A 305 -45.09 -23.91 -29.92
N ALA A 306 -44.44 -23.15 -30.80
CA ALA A 306 -44.59 -23.28 -32.25
C ALA A 306 -43.71 -24.42 -32.84
N GLU A 307 -42.70 -24.87 -32.10
CA GLU A 307 -41.77 -25.95 -32.51
C GLU A 307 -42.14 -27.34 -31.99
N LYS A 308 -43.33 -27.55 -31.41
CA LYS A 308 -43.78 -28.91 -31.04
C LYS A 308 -44.48 -29.57 -32.25
N PRO A 309 -43.93 -30.63 -32.85
CA PRO A 309 -44.62 -31.40 -33.89
C PRO A 309 -45.81 -32.15 -33.28
N SER A 310 -46.89 -32.27 -34.06
CA SER A 310 -48.02 -33.18 -33.77
C SER A 310 -47.60 -34.63 -33.93
#